data_AF-A0A5B8XXF4-F1
#
_entry.id   AF-A0A5B8XXF4-F1
#
_cell.length_a   1.000
_cell.length_b   1.000
_cell.length_c   1.000
_cell.angle_alpha   90.00
_cell.angle_beta   90.00
_cell.angle_gamma   90.00
#
_symmetry.space_group_name_H-M   'P 1'
#
loop_
_entity.id
_entity.type
_entity.pdbx_description
1 polymer ?
#
loop_
_entity_poly.entity_id
_entity_poly.type
_entity_poly.pdbx_seq_one_letter_code
_entity_poly.pdbx_strand_id
1 'polypeptide(L)'
;MTEEQDIEESTENAIEAPVVKLGEAGESGPQERLLQGRISEAMVLYPLYTLVAISGAAALRFAFNSVEWASAPVGLAWFCLFIWYWFYGVAYRYRRRILKYTSVLVIGLVTLSLASLCIDRGRSQVAFDGAFISPRGPETSLYWAAVLILVALIVLLIHVFFLGRGYRKKRIKP
;
A
#
# COMPACT_ATOMS: atom_id res chain seq x y z
N MET A 1 -25.82 38.31 -34.51
CA MET A 1 -25.71 36.84 -34.46
C MET A 1 -24.30 36.52 -34.94
N THR A 2 -23.52 35.78 -34.15
CA THR A 2 -22.06 35.45 -34.27
C THR A 2 -21.07 36.47 -33.70
N GLU A 3 -20.88 36.47 -32.37
CA GLU A 3 -19.55 36.68 -31.73
C GLU A 3 -19.60 36.45 -30.20
N GLU A 4 -20.77 36.55 -29.54
CA GLU A 4 -20.89 36.31 -28.09
C GLU A 4 -21.05 34.83 -27.67
N GLN A 5 -21.30 33.92 -28.61
CA GLN A 5 -21.48 32.49 -28.29
C GLN A 5 -20.18 31.67 -28.21
N ASP A 6 -19.05 32.20 -28.68
CA ASP A 6 -17.79 31.44 -28.72
C ASP A 6 -16.96 31.53 -27.43
N ILE A 7 -17.40 32.32 -26.44
CA ILE A 7 -16.68 32.48 -25.16
C ILE A 7 -17.26 31.56 -24.06
N GLU A 8 -18.53 31.17 -24.15
CA GLU A 8 -19.22 30.39 -23.10
C GLU A 8 -18.94 28.87 -23.14
N GLU A 9 -18.38 28.30 -24.21
CA GLU A 9 -18.19 26.84 -24.32
C GLU A 9 -16.81 26.36 -23.82
N SER A 10 -15.91 27.26 -23.42
CA SER A 10 -14.50 26.93 -23.16
C SER A 10 -14.15 26.55 -21.71
N THR A 11 -15.09 26.57 -20.77
CA THR A 11 -14.74 26.52 -19.33
C THR A 11 -15.41 25.46 -18.44
N GLU A 12 -16.35 24.63 -18.90
CA GLU A 12 -17.06 23.74 -17.95
C GLU A 12 -17.10 22.25 -18.22
N ASN A 13 -16.41 21.76 -19.27
CA ASN A 13 -16.09 20.35 -19.32
C ASN A 13 -14.64 20.20 -18.87
N ALA A 14 -14.46 19.80 -17.61
CA ALA A 14 -13.28 19.06 -17.19
C ALA A 14 -13.18 17.84 -18.10
N ILE A 15 -12.52 18.02 -19.25
CA ILE A 15 -12.21 16.97 -20.20
C ILE A 15 -11.46 15.94 -19.38
N GLU A 16 -12.17 14.88 -18.98
CA GLU A 16 -11.54 13.62 -18.60
C GLU A 16 -10.57 13.35 -19.73
N ALA A 17 -9.28 13.57 -19.44
CA ALA A 17 -8.23 13.51 -20.44
C ALA A 17 -8.49 12.28 -21.32
N PRO A 18 -8.54 12.44 -22.65
CA PRO A 18 -9.02 11.41 -23.56
C PRO A 18 -8.35 10.09 -23.20
N VAL A 19 -9.08 8.98 -23.30
CA VAL A 19 -8.56 7.64 -23.00
C VAL A 19 -7.35 7.37 -23.88
N VAL A 20 -6.17 7.81 -23.43
CA VAL A 20 -4.92 7.66 -24.17
C VAL A 20 -4.65 6.17 -24.16
N LYS A 21 -4.80 5.53 -25.33
CA LYS A 21 -4.49 4.13 -25.53
C LYS A 21 -3.00 3.95 -25.26
N LEU A 22 -2.69 3.34 -24.12
CA LEU A 22 -1.33 3.04 -23.72
C LEU A 22 -0.98 1.64 -24.19
N GLY A 23 -0.44 1.59 -25.40
CA GLY A 23 -0.05 0.35 -26.07
C GLY A 23 1.46 0.12 -26.11
N GLU A 24 1.84 -1.12 -26.35
CA GLU A 24 3.18 -1.53 -26.82
C GLU A 24 3.40 -1.07 -28.26
N ALA A 25 4.66 -0.89 -28.63
CA ALA A 25 5.04 -0.37 -29.94
C ALA A 25 4.72 -1.40 -31.04
N GLY A 26 3.63 -1.19 -31.76
CA GLY A 26 3.54 -1.58 -33.16
C GLY A 26 4.02 -0.44 -34.06
N GLU A 27 4.28 -0.72 -35.33
CA GLU A 27 4.77 0.23 -36.36
C GLU A 27 3.91 1.51 -36.52
N SER A 28 2.72 1.54 -35.92
CA SER A 28 1.77 2.66 -35.91
C SER A 28 1.35 3.10 -34.50
N GLY A 29 2.24 2.96 -33.51
CA GLY A 29 2.00 3.39 -32.12
C GLY A 29 2.03 4.92 -31.93
N PRO A 30 1.25 5.47 -30.96
CA PRO A 30 1.20 6.92 -30.70
C PRO A 30 2.56 7.50 -30.24
N GLN A 31 2.89 8.71 -30.72
CA GLN A 31 4.20 9.38 -30.52
C GLN A 31 4.54 9.68 -29.05
N GLU A 32 3.55 9.78 -28.15
CA GLU A 32 3.78 10.01 -26.71
C GLU A 32 3.22 8.87 -25.84
N ARG A 33 4.09 8.15 -25.12
CA ARG A 33 3.72 7.07 -24.19
C ARG A 33 3.57 7.61 -22.76
N LEU A 34 2.34 7.68 -22.25
CA LEU A 34 2.01 8.22 -20.90
C LEU A 34 1.89 7.12 -19.82
N LEU A 35 2.81 7.03 -18.86
CA LEU A 35 2.68 6.08 -17.75
C LEU A 35 1.71 6.61 -16.68
N GLN A 36 1.07 5.71 -15.93
CA GLN A 36 0.14 6.07 -14.86
C GLN A 36 0.86 6.62 -13.63
N GLY A 37 0.32 7.70 -13.07
CA GLY A 37 0.80 8.35 -11.86
C GLY A 37 1.96 9.31 -12.11
N ARG A 38 2.15 10.21 -11.16
CA ARG A 38 3.29 11.14 -11.13
C ARG A 38 4.59 10.41 -10.79
N ILE A 39 4.51 9.35 -9.98
CA ILE A 39 5.65 8.55 -9.52
C ILE A 39 5.47 7.09 -9.93
N SER A 40 6.59 6.39 -10.17
CA SER A 40 6.57 4.93 -10.40
C SER A 40 5.98 4.22 -9.21
N GLU A 41 5.06 3.29 -9.45
CA GLU A 41 4.58 2.38 -8.41
C GLU A 41 5.73 1.71 -7.65
N ALA A 42 6.80 1.32 -8.35
CA ALA A 42 7.96 0.63 -7.77
C ALA A 42 8.70 1.48 -6.72
N MET A 43 8.76 2.80 -6.92
CA MET A 43 9.40 3.72 -5.95
C MET A 43 8.61 3.84 -4.65
N VAL A 44 7.33 3.48 -4.67
CA VAL A 44 6.48 3.48 -3.47
C VAL A 44 6.39 2.07 -2.90
N LEU A 45 6.15 1.06 -3.75
CA LEU A 45 5.93 -0.32 -3.33
C LEU A 45 7.15 -0.98 -2.69
N TYR A 46 8.37 -0.75 -3.20
CA TYR A 46 9.55 -1.39 -2.61
C TYR A 46 9.81 -0.93 -1.16
N PRO A 47 9.81 0.38 -0.84
CA PRO A 47 9.86 0.84 0.54
C PRO A 47 8.72 0.26 1.41
N LEU A 48 7.50 0.19 0.87
CA LEU A 48 6.37 -0.40 1.59
C LEU A 48 6.59 -1.87 1.92
N TYR A 49 7.06 -2.67 0.96
CA TYR A 49 7.42 -4.08 1.20
C TYR A 49 8.50 -4.21 2.27
N THR A 50 9.51 -3.35 2.25
CA THR A 50 10.57 -3.35 3.27
C THR A 50 10.00 -3.04 4.66
N LEU A 51 9.14 -2.03 4.79
CA LEU A 51 8.49 -1.69 6.07
C LEU A 51 7.63 -2.85 6.60
N VAL A 52 6.83 -3.48 5.72
CA VAL A 52 6.00 -4.64 6.08
C VAL A 52 6.87 -5.83 6.48
N ALA A 53 7.97 -6.10 5.76
CA ALA A 53 8.88 -7.19 6.09
C ALA A 53 9.59 -6.97 7.43
N ILE A 54 10.09 -5.76 7.72
CA ILE A 54 10.74 -5.44 8.99
C ILE A 54 9.74 -5.54 10.15
N SER A 55 8.50 -5.04 9.96
CA SER A 55 7.43 -5.22 10.93
C SER A 55 7.13 -6.70 11.21
N GLY A 56 7.04 -7.51 10.15
CA GLY A 56 6.81 -8.95 10.27
C GLY A 56 7.95 -9.66 10.99
N ALA A 57 9.20 -9.27 10.71
CA ALA A 57 10.36 -9.80 11.42
C ALA A 57 10.33 -9.44 12.91
N ALA A 58 9.93 -8.22 13.27
CA ALA A 58 9.78 -7.82 14.68
C ALA A 58 8.70 -8.63 15.40
N ALA A 59 7.54 -8.83 14.76
CA ALA A 59 6.45 -9.64 15.32
C ALA A 59 6.82 -11.14 15.41
N LEU A 60 7.48 -11.69 14.38
CA LEU A 60 7.97 -13.07 14.39
C LEU A 60 9.03 -13.29 15.47
N ARG A 61 9.96 -12.33 15.65
CA ARG A 61 10.94 -12.39 16.74
C ARG A 61 10.25 -12.50 18.10
N PHE A 62 9.19 -11.73 18.34
CA PHE A 62 8.39 -11.88 19.55
C PHE A 62 7.74 -13.27 19.62
N ALA A 63 7.15 -13.77 18.54
CA ALA A 63 6.51 -15.08 18.52
C ALA A 63 7.48 -16.27 18.66
N PHE A 64 8.75 -16.12 18.30
CA PHE A 64 9.77 -17.14 18.53
C PHE A 64 10.34 -17.11 19.95
N ASN A 65 10.41 -15.92 20.55
CA ASN A 65 10.98 -15.74 21.89
C ASN A 65 9.94 -15.82 23.01
N SER A 66 8.65 -15.72 22.67
CA SER A 66 7.54 -15.86 23.61
C SER A 66 6.76 -17.12 23.31
N VAL A 67 6.22 -17.75 24.35
CA VAL A 67 5.28 -18.88 24.22
C VAL A 67 3.85 -18.36 24.01
N GLU A 68 3.66 -17.04 24.03
CA GLU A 68 2.35 -16.39 23.91
C GLU A 68 1.74 -16.54 22.52
N TRP A 69 2.56 -16.49 21.47
CA TRP A 69 2.13 -16.50 20.07
C TRP A 69 2.74 -17.66 19.30
N ALA A 70 1.90 -18.34 18.52
CA ALA A 70 2.41 -19.29 17.53
C ALA A 70 3.05 -18.51 16.36
N SER A 71 4.30 -18.82 16.03
CA SER A 71 5.05 -18.14 14.96
C SER A 71 4.47 -18.35 13.57
N ALA A 72 3.90 -19.54 13.29
CA ALA A 72 3.34 -19.85 11.97
C ALA A 72 2.13 -18.95 11.60
N PRO A 73 1.09 -18.79 12.45
CA PRO A 73 0.01 -17.83 12.20
C PRO A 73 0.50 -16.38 12.04
N VAL A 74 1.50 -15.96 12.80
CA VAL A 74 2.10 -14.62 12.71
C VAL A 74 2.76 -14.44 11.35
N GLY A 75 3.60 -15.38 10.93
CA GLY A 75 4.23 -15.34 9.61
C GLY A 75 3.20 -15.31 8.48
N LEU A 76 2.16 -16.14 8.59
CA LEU A 76 1.07 -16.17 7.60
C LEU A 76 0.32 -14.85 7.51
N ALA A 77 0.01 -14.21 8.65
CA ALA A 77 -0.72 -12.94 8.66
C ALA A 77 0.06 -11.81 7.95
N TRP A 78 1.36 -11.71 8.20
CA TRP A 78 2.21 -10.71 7.51
C TRP A 78 2.43 -11.06 6.04
N PHE A 79 2.53 -12.35 5.69
CA PHE A 79 2.58 -12.79 4.30
C PHE A 79 1.30 -12.45 3.54
N CYS A 80 0.13 -12.65 4.16
CA CYS A 80 -1.15 -12.22 3.59
C CYS A 80 -1.19 -10.70 3.37
N LEU A 81 -0.71 -9.91 4.33
CA LEU A 81 -0.60 -8.45 4.15
C LEU A 81 0.31 -8.10 2.96
N PHE A 82 1.47 -8.76 2.85
CA PHE A 82 2.39 -8.59 1.72
C PHE A 82 1.72 -8.90 0.37
N ILE A 83 0.98 -10.00 0.28
CA ILE A 83 0.21 -10.38 -0.92
C ILE A 83 -0.78 -9.29 -1.31
N TRP A 84 -1.45 -8.66 -0.35
CA TRP A 84 -2.39 -7.58 -0.66
C TRP A 84 -1.70 -6.33 -1.20
N TYR A 85 -0.51 -5.97 -0.68
CA TYR A 85 0.32 -4.93 -1.31
C TYR A 85 0.72 -5.30 -2.74
N TRP A 86 1.03 -6.58 -3.00
CA TRP A 86 1.29 -7.07 -4.35
C TRP A 86 0.06 -6.95 -5.27
N PHE A 87 -1.13 -7.37 -4.81
CA PHE A 87 -2.37 -7.18 -5.55
C PHE A 87 -2.68 -5.71 -5.82
N TYR A 88 -2.40 -4.81 -4.88
CA TYR A 88 -2.49 -3.37 -5.13
C TYR A 88 -1.55 -2.94 -6.27
N GLY A 89 -0.28 -3.38 -6.25
CA GLY A 89 0.67 -3.08 -7.31
C GLY A 89 0.24 -3.60 -8.68
N VAL A 90 -0.24 -4.85 -8.75
CA VAL A 90 -0.82 -5.44 -9.97
C VAL A 90 -2.02 -4.62 -10.43
N ALA A 91 -2.97 -4.32 -9.54
CA ALA A 91 -4.16 -3.55 -9.89
C ALA A 91 -3.83 -2.14 -10.39
N TYR A 92 -2.81 -1.51 -9.80
CA TYR A 92 -2.32 -0.20 -10.21
C TYR A 92 -1.69 -0.27 -11.60
N ARG A 93 -0.78 -1.22 -11.85
CA ARG A 93 -0.12 -1.43 -13.14
C ARG A 93 -1.11 -1.69 -14.28
N TYR A 94 -2.11 -2.55 -14.02
CA TYR A 94 -3.12 -2.96 -15.01
C TYR A 94 -4.40 -2.12 -14.99
N ARG A 95 -4.42 -0.97 -14.29
CA ARG A 95 -5.56 -0.03 -14.26
C ARG A 95 -6.89 -0.64 -13.80
N ARG A 96 -6.86 -1.69 -12.99
CA ARG A 96 -8.06 -2.35 -12.47
C ARG A 96 -8.61 -1.56 -11.29
N ARG A 97 -9.52 -0.61 -11.55
CA ARG A 97 -10.07 0.31 -10.53
C ARG A 97 -10.68 -0.43 -9.33
N ILE A 98 -11.54 -1.42 -9.58
CA ILE A 98 -12.21 -2.20 -8.52
C ILE A 98 -11.16 -2.91 -7.65
N LEU A 99 -10.30 -3.73 -8.25
CA LEU A 99 -9.25 -4.46 -7.53
C LEU A 99 -8.33 -3.51 -6.75
N LYS A 100 -7.99 -2.35 -7.31
CA LYS A 100 -7.14 -1.35 -6.63
C LYS A 100 -7.75 -0.88 -5.32
N TYR A 101 -9.01 -0.44 -5.33
CA TYR A 101 -9.67 0.08 -4.13
C TYR A 101 -10.03 -1.02 -3.14
N THR A 102 -10.43 -2.20 -3.62
CA THR A 102 -10.62 -3.37 -2.77
C THR A 102 -9.32 -3.75 -2.06
N SER A 103 -8.19 -3.80 -2.78
CA SER A 103 -6.89 -4.06 -2.16
C SER A 103 -6.51 -3.01 -1.13
N VAL A 104 -6.70 -1.71 -1.41
CA VAL A 104 -6.42 -0.64 -0.44
C VAL A 104 -7.29 -0.78 0.82
N LEU A 105 -8.58 -1.09 0.65
CA LEU A 105 -9.49 -1.31 1.77
C LEU A 105 -9.04 -2.50 2.63
N VAL A 106 -8.72 -3.63 2.00
CA VAL A 106 -8.27 -4.83 2.72
C VAL A 106 -6.93 -4.61 3.40
N ILE A 107 -5.96 -3.95 2.74
CA ILE A 107 -4.70 -3.54 3.35
C ILE A 107 -4.97 -2.69 4.58
N GLY A 108 -5.87 -1.71 4.49
CA GLY A 108 -6.27 -0.86 5.62
C GLY A 108 -6.81 -1.67 6.78
N LEU A 109 -7.81 -2.52 6.54
CA LEU A 109 -8.43 -3.36 7.58
C LEU A 109 -7.44 -4.31 8.25
N VAL A 110 -6.64 -5.03 7.46
CA VAL A 110 -5.63 -5.98 7.97
C VAL A 110 -4.55 -5.23 8.74
N THR A 111 -4.06 -4.10 8.22
CA THR A 111 -3.03 -3.29 8.89
C THR A 111 -3.52 -2.76 10.23
N LEU A 112 -4.72 -2.20 10.29
CA LEU A 112 -5.31 -1.69 11.52
C LEU A 112 -5.55 -2.81 12.54
N SER A 113 -6.00 -3.98 12.08
CA SER A 113 -6.21 -5.16 12.94
C SER A 113 -4.89 -5.67 13.54
N LEU A 114 -3.85 -5.83 12.70
CA LEU A 114 -2.53 -6.25 13.15
C LEU A 114 -1.88 -5.21 14.07
N ALA A 115 -2.00 -3.91 13.75
CA ALA A 115 -1.49 -2.84 14.59
C ALA A 115 -2.20 -2.83 15.96
N SER A 116 -3.52 -2.97 15.98
CA SER A 116 -4.28 -3.05 17.23
C SER A 116 -3.85 -4.24 18.07
N LEU A 117 -3.65 -5.41 17.45
CA LEU A 117 -3.22 -6.63 18.13
C LEU A 117 -1.78 -6.51 18.67
N CYS A 118 -0.87 -5.89 17.90
CA CYS A 118 0.47 -5.56 18.37
C CYS A 118 0.46 -4.56 19.54
N ILE A 119 -0.39 -3.53 19.50
CA ILE A 119 -0.49 -2.54 20.58
C ILE A 119 -1.09 -3.17 21.84
N ASP A 120 -2.12 -4.00 21.70
CA ASP A 120 -2.76 -4.71 22.80
C ASP A 120 -1.75 -5.63 23.49
N ARG A 121 -1.05 -6.48 22.73
CA ARG A 121 -0.07 -7.43 23.27
C ARG A 121 1.29 -6.81 23.61
N GLY A 122 1.58 -5.61 23.10
CA GLY A 122 2.76 -4.84 23.48
C GLY A 122 2.70 -4.30 24.91
N ARG A 123 1.50 -4.17 25.49
CA ARG A 123 1.32 -3.66 26.86
C ARG A 123 1.87 -4.61 27.90
N SER A 124 2.16 -4.07 29.07
CA SER A 124 2.44 -4.87 30.27
C SER A 124 1.20 -5.70 30.59
N GLN A 125 1.39 -7.01 30.71
CA GLN A 125 0.32 -7.94 30.96
C GLN A 125 0.84 -9.14 31.74
N VAL A 126 -0.07 -9.86 32.38
CA VAL A 126 0.25 -11.15 32.96
C VAL A 126 0.16 -12.18 31.83
N ALA A 127 1.27 -12.83 31.52
CA ALA A 127 1.39 -13.72 30.38
C ALA A 127 1.86 -15.11 30.81
N PHE A 128 1.50 -16.11 30.01
CA PHE A 128 2.01 -17.47 30.20
C PHE A 128 3.37 -17.59 29.53
N ASP A 129 4.40 -17.91 30.31
CA ASP A 129 5.78 -18.06 29.83
C ASP A 129 6.12 -19.51 29.38
N GLY A 130 5.14 -20.41 29.40
CA GLY A 130 5.32 -21.83 29.10
C GLY A 130 5.27 -22.74 30.33
N ALA A 131 5.57 -22.21 31.52
CA ALA A 131 5.53 -22.96 32.79
C ALA A 131 4.64 -22.28 33.84
N PHE A 132 4.71 -20.95 33.92
CA PHE A 132 3.99 -20.16 34.91
C PHE A 132 3.31 -18.95 34.27
N ILE A 133 2.34 -18.42 34.99
CA ILE A 133 1.69 -17.15 34.68
C ILE A 133 2.49 -16.08 35.42
N SER A 134 3.33 -15.34 34.70
CA SER A 134 4.25 -14.34 35.25
C SER A 134 3.98 -12.94 34.67
N PRO A 135 4.19 -11.86 35.46
CA PRO A 135 4.02 -10.50 34.95
C PRO A 135 5.11 -10.19 33.93
N ARG A 136 4.70 -9.75 32.73
CA ARG A 136 5.58 -9.31 31.66
C ARG A 136 5.54 -7.79 31.52
N GLY A 137 6.72 -7.19 31.38
CA GLY A 137 6.88 -5.78 31.02
C GLY A 137 6.39 -5.47 29.60
N PRO A 138 6.40 -4.18 29.20
CA PRO A 138 5.99 -3.79 27.87
C PRO A 138 6.97 -4.33 26.81
N GLU A 139 6.44 -4.87 25.71
CA GLU A 139 7.25 -5.41 24.61
C GLU A 139 7.42 -4.35 23.52
N THR A 140 8.61 -3.74 23.50
CA THR A 140 8.92 -2.63 22.60
C THR A 140 8.91 -3.05 21.12
N SER A 141 9.25 -4.30 20.81
CA SER A 141 9.26 -4.79 19.42
C SER A 141 7.87 -4.78 18.77
N LEU A 142 6.80 -5.07 19.53
CA LEU A 142 5.44 -5.05 19.03
C LEU A 142 4.94 -3.63 18.73
N TYR A 143 5.33 -2.65 19.54
CA TYR A 143 5.02 -1.24 19.25
C TYR A 143 5.69 -0.78 17.96
N TRP A 144 6.97 -1.11 17.75
CA TRP A 144 7.65 -0.82 16.49
C TRP A 144 7.01 -1.54 15.30
N ALA A 145 6.62 -2.81 15.47
CA ALA A 145 5.91 -3.55 14.43
C ALA A 145 4.63 -2.82 14.01
N ALA A 146 3.83 -2.33 14.97
CA ALA A 146 2.62 -1.55 14.72
C ALA A 146 2.91 -0.22 14.02
N VAL A 147 3.89 0.55 14.50
CA VAL A 147 4.28 1.84 13.91
C VAL A 147 4.70 1.67 12.46
N LEU A 148 5.54 0.68 12.14
CA LEU A 148 6.05 0.45 10.79
C LEU A 148 4.94 0.15 9.78
N ILE A 149 3.96 -0.69 10.12
CA ILE A 149 2.83 -0.99 9.21
C ILE A 149 1.86 0.18 9.11
N LEU A 150 1.65 0.96 10.18
CA LEU A 150 0.84 2.17 10.11
C LEU A 150 1.48 3.23 9.21
N VAL A 151 2.79 3.43 9.30
CA VAL A 151 3.54 4.31 8.38
C VAL A 151 3.42 3.80 6.94
N ALA A 152 3.54 2.49 6.73
CA ALA A 152 3.35 1.89 5.41
C ALA A 152 1.93 2.14 4.85
N LEU A 153 0.89 2.05 5.69
CA LEU A 153 -0.48 2.39 5.30
C LEU A 153 -0.62 3.87 4.95
N ILE A 154 -0.09 4.78 5.77
CA ILE A 154 -0.14 6.23 5.51
C ILE A 154 0.53 6.57 4.17
N VAL A 155 1.72 6.03 3.91
CA VAL A 155 2.45 6.22 2.65
C VAL A 155 1.66 5.67 1.47
N LEU A 156 1.01 4.51 1.62
CA LEU A 156 0.12 3.95 0.59
C LEU A 156 -1.05 4.90 0.32
N LEU A 157 -1.72 5.42 1.34
CA LEU A 157 -2.84 6.34 1.18
C LEU A 157 -2.41 7.64 0.49
N ILE A 158 -1.28 8.22 0.88
CA ILE A 158 -0.67 9.38 0.20
C ILE A 158 -0.46 9.07 -1.29
N HIS A 159 0.05 7.88 -1.58
CA HIS A 159 0.23 7.46 -2.96
C HIS A 159 -1.10 7.31 -3.71
N VAL A 160 -2.11 6.67 -3.14
CA VAL A 160 -3.41 6.45 -3.80
C VAL A 160 -4.13 7.78 -4.08
N PHE A 161 -4.13 8.71 -3.12
CA PHE A 161 -4.89 9.96 -3.22
C PHE A 161 -4.17 11.07 -3.97
N PHE A 162 -2.82 11.12 -3.92
CA PHE A 162 -2.04 12.23 -4.47
C PHE A 162 -1.05 11.78 -5.55
N LEU A 163 -0.13 10.87 -5.23
CA LEU A 163 1.04 10.58 -6.10
C LEU A 163 0.71 9.65 -7.28
N GLY A 164 -0.27 8.78 -7.11
CA GLY A 164 -0.71 7.77 -8.06
C GLY A 164 -1.80 8.28 -9.01
N ARG A 165 -2.20 9.54 -8.87
CA ARG A 165 -3.08 10.24 -9.82
C ARG A 165 -2.24 10.91 -10.91
N GLY A 166 -2.88 11.18 -12.05
CA GLY A 166 -2.25 11.82 -13.20
C GLY A 166 -1.41 10.88 -14.06
N TYR A 167 -0.57 11.47 -14.91
CA TYR A 167 0.24 10.78 -15.90
C TYR A 167 1.66 11.34 -15.91
N ARG A 168 2.63 10.51 -16.29
CA ARG A 168 4.02 10.92 -16.54
C ARG A 168 4.44 10.54 -17.95
N LYS A 169 5.25 11.38 -18.60
CA LYS A 169 5.80 11.06 -19.93
C LYS A 169 6.87 9.97 -19.81
N LYS A 170 6.79 8.92 -20.64
CA LYS A 170 7.88 7.95 -20.79
C LYS A 170 8.86 8.54 -21.81
N ARG A 171 10.09 8.88 -21.37
CA ARG A 171 11.17 9.21 -22.31
C ARG A 171 11.41 8.00 -23.21
N ILE A 172 11.19 8.19 -24.51
CA ILE A 172 11.65 7.28 -25.54
C ILE A 172 13.13 7.65 -25.74
N LYS A 173 14.05 6.74 -25.45
CA LYS A 173 15.44 6.92 -25.88
C LYS A 173 15.46 6.70 -27.40
N PRO A 174 16.12 7.58 -28.18
CA PRO A 174 16.28 7.40 -29.62
C PRO A 174 17.06 6.11 -29.93
#